data_AF-D3YYW1-F1
#
_entry.id   AF-D3YYW1-F1
#
_cell.length_a   1.000
_cell.length_b   1.000
_cell.length_c   1.000
_cell.angle_alpha   90.00
_cell.angle_beta   90.00
_cell.angle_gamma   90.00
#
_symmetry.space_group_name_H-M   'P 1'
#
loop_
_entity.id
_entity.type
_entity.pdbx_description
1 polymer ?
#
loop_
_entity_poly.entity_id
_entity_poly.type
_entity_poly.pdbx_seq_one_letter_code
_entity_poly.pdbx_strand_id
1 'polypeptide(L)'
;MTVLGYPRSWSCHCLPVLILLLGIGHGPWVEGVTHYKPGDPVILYVNKVGPYHNPQETYHYYQLPVCCPEKIRHKSLSLGEVLDGDRMAESLYEIRFRENVEKRILCHMQLSSAQVSC
;
A
#
# COMPACT_ATOMS: atom_id res chain seq x y z
N MET A 1 -12.17 -50.96 61.64
CA MET A 1 -11.81 -51.56 60.34
C MET A 1 -12.68 -50.94 59.26
N THR A 2 -12.20 -49.89 58.61
CA THR A 2 -12.74 -49.39 57.33
C THR A 2 -11.62 -48.62 56.64
N VAL A 3 -10.88 -49.33 55.80
CA VAL A 3 -9.99 -48.76 54.79
C VAL A 3 -10.89 -48.28 53.66
N LEU A 4 -11.03 -46.97 53.48
CA LEU A 4 -11.67 -46.38 52.31
C LEU A 4 -10.57 -45.95 51.34
N GLY A 5 -10.45 -46.72 50.26
CA GLY A 5 -9.46 -46.57 49.22
C GLY A 5 -9.62 -45.27 48.41
N TYR A 6 -8.48 -44.78 47.95
CA TYR A 6 -8.34 -43.74 46.94
C TYR A 6 -8.70 -44.30 45.55
N PRO A 7 -9.45 -43.58 44.70
CA PRO A 7 -9.43 -43.81 43.24
C PRO A 7 -8.36 -42.87 42.65
N ARG A 8 -7.26 -43.37 42.07
CA ARG A 8 -7.10 -44.06 40.77
C ARG A 8 -7.30 -43.13 39.57
N SER A 9 -6.13 -42.79 38.99
CA SER A 9 -5.88 -42.51 37.57
C SER A 9 -6.24 -41.13 37.01
N TRP A 10 -5.26 -40.22 37.05
CA TRP A 10 -5.14 -39.08 36.14
C TRP A 10 -5.08 -39.57 34.69
N SER A 11 -6.24 -39.57 34.03
CA SER A 11 -6.34 -39.90 32.62
C SER A 11 -6.11 -38.63 31.82
N CYS A 12 -4.84 -38.42 31.44
CA CYS A 12 -4.34 -37.27 30.68
C CYS A 12 -4.78 -37.36 29.20
N HIS A 13 -6.09 -37.43 28.95
CA HIS A 13 -6.66 -37.61 27.60
C HIS A 13 -7.01 -36.29 26.90
N CYS A 14 -6.78 -35.14 27.53
CA CYS A 14 -7.06 -33.83 26.92
C CYS A 14 -5.91 -33.29 26.05
N LEU A 15 -4.69 -33.80 26.21
CA LEU A 15 -3.51 -33.38 25.45
C LEU A 15 -3.54 -33.73 23.95
N PRO A 16 -3.95 -34.93 23.51
CA PRO A 16 -3.92 -35.26 22.08
C PRO A 16 -5.04 -34.56 21.29
N VAL A 17 -6.15 -34.21 21.93
CA VAL A 17 -7.28 -33.49 21.31
C VAL A 17 -6.90 -32.03 21.02
N LEU A 18 -6.13 -31.40 21.91
CA LEU A 18 -5.68 -30.02 21.74
C LEU A 18 -4.67 -29.87 20.57
N ILE A 19 -3.81 -30.87 20.36
CA ILE A 19 -2.86 -30.90 19.23
C ILE A 19 -3.59 -31.09 17.89
N LEU A 20 -4.68 -31.88 17.87
CA LEU A 20 -5.50 -32.08 16.66
C LEU A 20 -6.24 -30.81 16.24
N LEU A 21 -6.67 -29.97 17.20
CA LEU A 21 -7.33 -28.69 16.94
C LEU A 21 -6.36 -27.59 16.48
N LEU A 22 -5.10 -27.64 16.90
CA LEU A 22 -4.04 -26.72 16.45
C LEU A 22 -3.40 -27.16 15.11
N GLY A 23 -3.65 -28.40 14.67
CA GLY A 23 -3.11 -28.97 13.42
C GLY A 23 -3.82 -28.51 12.15
N ILE A 24 -4.94 -27.76 12.24
CA ILE A 24 -5.50 -27.04 11.09
C ILE A 24 -4.71 -25.75 10.92
N GLY A 25 -3.43 -25.91 10.59
CA GLY A 25 -2.60 -24.83 10.11
C GLY A 25 -3.15 -24.38 8.78
N HIS A 26 -4.00 -23.34 8.79
CA HIS A 26 -4.09 -22.46 7.64
C HIS A 26 -2.67 -21.92 7.45
N GLY A 27 -1.95 -22.47 6.47
CA GLY A 27 -0.70 -21.89 6.02
C GLY A 27 -0.91 -20.39 5.75
N PRO A 28 0.12 -19.56 5.86
CA PRO A 28 0.00 -18.15 5.51
C PRO A 28 -0.60 -18.09 4.11
N TRP A 29 -1.81 -17.56 3.98
CA TRP A 29 -2.35 -17.18 2.70
C TRP A 29 -1.38 -16.14 2.16
N VAL A 30 -0.44 -16.56 1.32
CA VAL A 30 0.24 -15.65 0.41
C VAL A 30 -0.90 -15.12 -0.43
N GLU A 31 -1.31 -13.87 -0.21
CA GLU A 31 -2.25 -13.18 -1.08
C GLU A 31 -1.62 -13.19 -2.48
N GLY A 32 -2.01 -14.20 -3.26
CA GLY A 32 -1.54 -14.41 -4.60
C GLY A 32 -1.93 -13.20 -5.45
N VAL A 33 -1.03 -12.83 -6.36
CA VAL A 33 -1.16 -11.83 -7.42
C VAL A 33 -2.62 -11.40 -7.62
N THR A 34 -2.98 -10.22 -7.12
CA THR A 34 -4.31 -9.66 -7.34
C THR A 34 -4.45 -9.32 -8.83
N HIS A 35 -5.26 -10.11 -9.53
CA HIS A 35 -5.56 -9.84 -10.93
C HIS A 35 -6.59 -8.71 -11.01
N TYR A 36 -6.26 -7.64 -11.73
CA TYR A 36 -7.22 -6.58 -12.05
C TYR A 36 -8.32 -7.12 -12.98
N LYS A 37 -9.56 -6.84 -12.63
CA LYS A 37 -10.73 -7.00 -13.49
C LYS A 37 -10.91 -5.75 -14.35
N PRO A 38 -11.51 -5.87 -15.55
CA PRO A 38 -11.88 -4.69 -16.33
C PRO A 38 -12.69 -3.71 -15.49
N GLY A 39 -12.28 -2.44 -15.50
CA GLY A 39 -12.89 -1.36 -14.72
C GLY A 39 -12.33 -1.16 -13.31
N ASP A 40 -11.46 -2.05 -12.81
CA ASP A 40 -10.84 -1.88 -11.50
C ASP A 40 -9.98 -0.60 -11.44
N PRO A 41 -10.00 0.15 -10.33
CA PRO A 41 -9.19 1.34 -10.16
C PRO A 41 -7.71 0.97 -10.04
N VAL A 42 -6.86 1.68 -10.78
CA VAL A 42 -5.40 1.53 -10.72
C VAL A 42 -4.84 2.75 -9.99
N ILE A 43 -4.36 2.54 -8.76
CA ILE A 43 -3.77 3.62 -7.96
C ILE A 43 -2.38 3.95 -8.50
N LEU A 44 -2.22 5.18 -9.01
CA LEU A 44 -0.94 5.70 -9.48
C LEU A 44 -0.29 6.54 -8.37
N TYR A 45 0.96 6.23 -8.06
CA TYR A 45 1.79 7.01 -7.15
C TYR A 45 2.82 7.84 -7.92
N VAL A 46 2.97 9.10 -7.53
CA VAL A 46 3.94 10.04 -8.08
C VAL A 46 5.10 10.25 -7.12
N ASN A 47 6.31 10.45 -7.63
CA ASN A 47 7.52 10.61 -6.81
C ASN A 47 8.29 11.88 -7.20
N LYS A 48 8.89 11.86 -8.40
CA LYS A 48 9.83 12.86 -8.88
C LYS A 48 9.50 13.29 -10.31
N VAL A 49 9.79 14.55 -10.64
CA VAL A 49 9.64 15.15 -11.97
C VAL A 49 10.89 15.94 -12.33
N GLY A 50 11.23 15.98 -13.62
CA GLY A 50 12.39 16.71 -14.12
C GLY A 50 12.24 17.06 -15.59
N PRO A 51 12.95 18.09 -16.06
CA PRO A 51 12.94 18.47 -17.47
C PRO A 51 13.65 17.42 -18.34
N TYR A 52 13.10 17.15 -19.53
CA TYR A 52 13.68 16.19 -20.48
C TYR A 52 15.12 16.51 -20.91
N HIS A 53 15.48 17.81 -20.94
CA HIS A 53 16.80 18.28 -21.40
C HIS A 53 17.84 18.38 -20.27
N ASN A 54 17.47 18.16 -19.01
CA ASN A 54 18.41 18.19 -17.88
C ASN A 54 18.08 17.09 -16.85
N PRO A 55 18.50 15.85 -17.08
CA PRO A 55 18.20 14.73 -16.18
C PRO A 55 18.81 14.84 -14.78
N GLN A 56 19.77 15.73 -14.56
CA GLN A 56 20.36 15.98 -13.23
C GLN A 56 19.42 16.79 -12.34
N GLU A 57 18.46 17.50 -12.95
CA GLU A 57 17.48 18.30 -12.24
C GLU A 57 16.24 17.46 -11.96
N THR A 58 15.92 17.30 -10.68
CA THR A 58 14.81 16.47 -10.23
C THR A 58 14.16 17.10 -9.02
N TYR A 59 12.84 17.26 -9.08
CA TYR A 59 12.01 17.82 -8.03
C TYR A 59 11.00 16.78 -7.55
N HIS A 60 10.53 16.91 -6.31
CA HIS A 60 9.38 16.12 -5.88
C HIS A 60 8.12 16.54 -6.66
N TYR A 61 7.25 15.58 -7.01
CA TYR A 61 6.13 15.84 -7.92
C TYR A 61 5.24 17.02 -7.47
N TYR A 62 4.86 17.06 -6.19
CA TYR A 62 4.03 18.13 -5.61
C TYR A 62 4.82 19.31 -5.03
N GLN A 63 6.14 19.38 -5.25
CA GLN A 63 6.93 20.55 -4.90
C GLN A 63 6.68 21.70 -5.88
N LEU A 64 6.45 21.36 -7.15
CA LEU A 64 6.05 22.34 -8.15
C LEU A 64 4.58 22.72 -7.93
N PRO A 65 4.20 24.00 -8.08
CA PRO A 65 2.85 24.47 -7.88
C PRO A 65 1.97 24.13 -9.08
N VAL A 66 1.99 22.88 -9.57
CA VAL A 66 1.26 22.43 -10.76
C VAL A 66 0.30 21.31 -10.36
N CYS A 67 -1.01 21.59 -10.43
CA CYS A 67 -2.07 20.64 -10.08
C CYS A 67 -1.84 19.93 -8.73
N CYS A 68 -1.57 20.71 -7.68
CA CYS A 68 -1.38 20.17 -6.33
C CYS A 68 -2.75 19.99 -5.63
N PRO A 69 -3.05 18.81 -5.06
CA PRO A 69 -4.27 18.61 -4.26
C PRO A 69 -4.21 19.43 -2.97
N GLU A 70 -5.37 19.77 -2.40
CA GLU A 70 -5.46 20.43 -1.09
C GLU A 70 -4.80 19.60 0.02
N LYS A 71 -4.93 18.26 -0.06
CA LYS A 71 -4.31 17.33 0.88
C LYS A 71 -3.52 16.26 0.13
N ILE A 72 -2.21 16.28 0.30
CA ILE A 72 -1.30 15.27 -0.25
C ILE A 72 -1.37 14.02 0.63
N ARG A 73 -1.72 12.88 0.02
CA ARG A 73 -1.72 11.56 0.69
C ARG A 73 -0.45 10.81 0.32
N HIS A 74 0.47 10.68 1.27
CA HIS A 74 1.71 9.95 1.07
C HIS A 74 1.52 8.44 1.16
N LYS A 75 2.19 7.70 0.28
CA LYS A 75 2.29 6.25 0.34
C LYS A 75 3.20 5.86 1.51
N SER A 76 2.82 4.85 2.27
CA SER A 76 3.73 4.23 3.23
C SER A 76 4.84 3.52 2.46
N LEU A 77 6.07 3.94 2.71
CA LEU A 77 7.27 3.41 2.07
C LEU A 77 8.03 2.50 3.01
N SER A 78 8.71 1.51 2.45
CA SER A 78 9.71 0.72 3.15
C SER A 78 10.92 1.57 3.55
N LEU A 79 11.70 1.10 4.52
CA LEU A 79 12.92 1.79 4.94
C LEU A 79 13.90 1.97 3.77
N GLY A 80 14.00 1.00 2.86
CA GLY A 80 14.87 1.09 1.69
C GLY A 80 14.45 2.20 0.73
N GLU A 81 13.16 2.29 0.41
CA GLU A 81 12.61 3.37 -0.45
C GLU A 81 12.84 4.76 0.19
N VAL A 82 12.65 4.87 1.51
CA VAL A 82 12.90 6.13 2.22
C VAL A 82 14.37 6.54 2.15
N LEU A 83 15.30 5.58 2.30
CA LEU A 83 16.74 5.84 2.22
C LEU A 83 17.20 6.19 0.79
N ASP A 84 16.51 5.68 -0.23
CA ASP A 84 16.70 6.09 -1.63
C ASP A 84 16.13 7.51 -1.92
N GLY A 85 15.49 8.12 -0.91
CA GLY A 85 14.97 9.47 -0.97
C GLY A 85 13.60 9.56 -1.66
N ASP A 86 12.84 8.48 -1.68
CA ASP A 86 11.50 8.48 -2.24
C ASP A 86 10.49 9.18 -1.35
N ARG A 87 9.58 9.92 -1.98
CA ARG A 87 8.47 10.63 -1.33
C ARG A 87 7.19 10.42 -2.12
N MET A 88 6.81 9.16 -2.30
CA MET A 88 5.65 8.80 -3.10
C MET A 88 4.34 9.34 -2.50
N ALA A 89 3.46 9.83 -3.36
CA ALA A 89 2.13 10.29 -2.99
C ALA A 89 1.09 9.85 -4.02
N GLU A 90 -0.17 9.73 -3.61
CA GLU A 90 -1.28 9.45 -4.51
C GLU A 90 -1.39 10.54 -5.58
N SER A 91 -1.51 10.13 -6.83
CA SER A 91 -1.69 11.04 -7.97
C SER A 91 -3.15 11.48 -8.11
N LEU A 92 -3.40 12.56 -8.85
CA LEU A 92 -4.75 12.98 -9.24
C LEU A 92 -5.31 12.20 -10.45
N TYR A 93 -4.53 11.30 -11.06
CA TYR A 93 -4.97 10.56 -12.25
C TYR A 93 -5.92 9.44 -11.87
N GLU A 94 -7.11 9.45 -12.48
CA GLU A 94 -8.08 8.37 -12.38
C GLU A 94 -7.89 7.39 -13.54
N ILE A 95 -7.19 6.29 -13.27
CA ILE A 95 -6.91 5.23 -14.24
C ILE A 95 -7.76 4.01 -13.89
N ARG A 96 -8.45 3.46 -14.90
CA ARG A 96 -9.22 2.21 -14.77
C ARG A 96 -8.66 1.14 -15.69
N PHE A 97 -8.56 -0.08 -15.18
CA PHE A 97 -7.96 -1.17 -15.91
C PHE A 97 -8.79 -1.55 -17.15
N ARG A 98 -8.13 -1.66 -18.32
CA ARG A 98 -8.75 -1.97 -19.63
C ARG A 98 -9.81 -0.97 -20.10
N GLU A 99 -9.82 0.25 -19.55
CA GLU A 99 -10.64 1.33 -20.04
C GLU A 99 -9.77 2.35 -20.79
N ASN A 100 -10.04 2.54 -22.08
CA ASN A 100 -9.35 3.54 -22.88
C ASN A 100 -9.91 4.93 -22.57
N VAL A 101 -9.03 5.88 -22.30
CA VAL A 101 -9.37 7.27 -22.02
C VAL A 101 -8.58 8.16 -22.99
N GLU A 102 -9.29 9.04 -23.70
CA GLU A 102 -8.65 10.07 -24.53
C GLU A 102 -7.93 11.11 -23.67
N LYS A 103 -7.08 11.93 -24.30
CA LYS A 103 -6.36 12.99 -23.58
C LYS A 103 -7.36 13.95 -22.92
N ARG A 104 -7.27 14.06 -21.60
CA ARG A 104 -8.09 14.97 -20.77
C ARG A 104 -7.20 15.93 -20.00
N ILE A 105 -7.78 17.05 -19.61
CA ILE A 105 -7.12 18.05 -18.76
C ILE A 105 -7.26 17.58 -17.31
N LEU A 106 -6.15 17.52 -16.58
CA LEU A 106 -6.12 17.08 -15.17
C LEU A 106 -6.64 18.17 -14.23
N CYS A 107 -6.15 19.40 -14.40
CA CYS A 107 -6.62 20.56 -13.66
C CYS A 107 -6.47 21.84 -14.51
N HIS A 108 -7.31 22.84 -14.22
CA HIS A 108 -7.10 24.19 -14.69
C HIS A 108 -6.40 24.98 -13.60
N MET A 109 -5.37 25.73 -13.97
CA MET A 109 -4.60 26.53 -13.04
C MET A 109 -4.18 27.84 -13.69
N GLN A 110 -4.21 28.91 -12.92
CA GLN A 110 -3.70 30.22 -13.31
C GLN A 110 -2.45 30.49 -12.50
N LEU A 111 -1.32 30.62 -13.18
CA LEU A 111 -0.04 30.97 -12.55
C LEU A 111 0.09 32.49 -12.51
N SER A 112 0.29 33.05 -11.32
CA SER A 112 0.66 34.46 -11.16
C SER A 112 2.16 34.65 -11.41
N SER A 113 2.58 35.88 -11.77
CA SER A 113 4.00 36.19 -11.97
C SER A 113 4.84 35.87 -10.74
N ALA A 114 4.32 36.13 -9.54
CA ALA A 114 4.99 35.83 -8.27
C ALA A 114 5.24 34.32 -8.04
N GLN A 115 4.45 33.44 -8.68
CA GLN A 115 4.62 31.98 -8.58
C GLN A 115 5.60 31.42 -9.61
N VAL A 116 5.99 32.22 -10.61
CA VAL A 116 6.86 31.82 -11.73
C VAL A 116 8.18 32.59 -11.74
N SER A 117 8.25 33.76 -11.11
CA SER A 117 9.48 34.52 -10.94
C SER A 117 10.35 33.89 -9.85
N CYS A 118 11.45 33.27 -10.26
CA CYS A 118 12.57 32.91 -9.39
C CYS A 118 13.17 34.14 -8.69
#